data_AF-A0A916RPT4-F1
#
_entry.id   AF-A0A916RPT4-F1
#
_cell.length_a   1.000
_cell.length_b   1.000
_cell.length_c   1.000
_cell.angle_alpha   90.00
_cell.angle_beta   90.00
_cell.angle_gamma   90.00
#
_symmetry.space_group_name_H-M   'P 1'
#
loop_
_entity.id
_entity.type
_entity.pdbx_description
1 polymer ?
#
loop_
_entity_poly.entity_id
_entity_poly.type
_entity_poly.pdbx_seq_one_letter_code
_entity_poly.pdbx_strand_id
1 'polypeptide(L)' 'MSAYIPAIFGFLLGFGFGVGCALAVMYSIYLGGYRAAIRDSHLPAPPERYRRALEKFLAASKR' A
#
# COMPACT_ATOMS: atom_id res chain seq x y z
N MET A 1 -14.98 30.04 -26.15
CA MET A 1 -15.53 28.87 -25.43
C MET A 1 -14.87 27.53 -25.79
N SER A 2 -13.75 27.47 -26.53
CA SER A 2 -13.19 26.17 -27.01
C SER A 2 -12.04 25.60 -26.15
N ALA A 3 -11.31 26.43 -25.40
CA ALA A 3 -10.13 25.99 -24.63
C ALA A 3 -10.42 25.37 -23.25
N TYR A 4 -11.62 25.53 -22.72
CA TYR A 4 -11.98 25.05 -21.37
C TYR A 4 -12.24 23.54 -21.35
N ILE A 5 -12.78 22.98 -22.43
CA ILE A 5 -13.04 21.55 -22.58
C ILE A 5 -11.75 20.72 -22.51
N PRO A 6 -10.70 20.98 -23.33
CA PRO A 6 -9.46 20.21 -23.25
C PRO A 6 -8.73 20.42 -21.92
N ALA A 7 -8.86 21.59 -21.28
CA ALA A 7 -8.29 21.84 -19.96
C ALA A 7 -8.95 20.98 -18.87
N ILE A 8 -10.29 20.86 -18.88
CA ILE A 8 -11.03 20.01 -17.93
C ILE A 8 -10.68 18.54 -18.14
N PHE A 9 -10.66 18.06 -19.40
CA PHE A 9 -10.28 16.68 -19.70
C PHE A 9 -8.82 16.40 -19.34
N GLY A 10 -7.90 17.34 -19.60
CA GLY A 10 -6.50 17.22 -19.21
C GLY A 10 -6.32 17.15 -17.69
N PHE A 11 -7.06 17.95 -16.93
CA PHE A 11 -7.03 17.90 -15.47
C PHE A 11 -7.62 16.61 -14.93
N LEU A 12 -8.77 16.15 -15.44
CA LEU A 12 -9.38 14.89 -15.00
C LEU A 12 -8.51 13.67 -15.34
N LEU A 13 -7.94 13.61 -16.54
CA LEU A 13 -7.07 12.52 -16.94
C LEU A 13 -5.73 12.56 -16.21
N GLY A 14 -5.12 13.73 -16.06
CA GLY A 14 -3.86 13.88 -15.31
C GLY A 14 -4.02 13.55 -13.82
N PHE A 15 -5.07 14.07 -13.19
CA PHE A 15 -5.35 13.83 -11.78
C PHE A 15 -5.79 12.38 -11.54
N GLY A 16 -6.71 11.85 -12.35
CA GLY A 16 -7.18 10.47 -12.23
C GLY A 16 -6.07 9.45 -12.50
N PHE A 17 -5.23 9.67 -13.51
CA PHE A 17 -4.12 8.79 -13.82
C PHE A 17 -2.98 8.91 -12.80
N GLY A 18 -2.69 10.11 -12.30
CA GLY A 18 -1.70 10.34 -11.25
C GLY A 18 -2.09 9.71 -9.92
N VAL A 19 -3.29 10.02 -9.42
CA VAL A 19 -3.84 9.44 -8.18
C VAL A 19 -4.06 7.93 -8.35
N GLY A 20 -4.55 7.49 -9.51
CA GLY A 20 -4.73 6.07 -9.83
C GLY A 20 -3.42 5.29 -9.84
N CYS A 21 -2.35 5.86 -10.40
CA CYS A 21 -1.02 5.24 -10.39
C CYS A 21 -0.45 5.13 -8.97
N ALA A 22 -0.54 6.19 -8.17
CA ALA A 22 -0.12 6.17 -6.77
C ALA A 22 -0.93 5.15 -5.95
N LEU A 23 -2.26 5.11 -6.14
CA LEU A 23 -3.14 4.13 -5.51
C LEU A 23 -2.82 2.71 -5.93
N ALA A 24 -2.51 2.46 -7.21
CA ALA A 24 -2.14 1.13 -7.69
C ALA A 24 -0.86 0.61 -7.02
N VAL A 25 0.14 1.47 -6.83
CA VAL A 25 1.38 1.13 -6.11
C VAL A 25 1.08 0.90 -4.62
N MET A 26 0.29 1.76 -3.98
CA MET A 26 -0.10 1.54 -2.58
C MET A 26 -0.89 0.23 -2.40
N TYR A 27 -1.80 -0.06 -3.34
CA TYR A 27 -2.64 -1.24 -3.32
C TYR A 27 -1.84 -2.53 -3.56
N SER A 28 -0.83 -2.50 -4.41
CA SER A 28 0.06 -3.65 -4.61
C SER A 28 0.89 -3.96 -3.35
N ILE A 29 1.38 -2.93 -2.66
CA ILE A 29 2.03 -3.07 -1.34
C ILE A 29 1.03 -3.58 -0.29
N TYR A 30 -0.21 -3.08 -0.33
CA TYR A 30 -1.27 -3.50 0.58
C TYR A 30 -1.57 -5.00 0.46
N LEU A 31 -1.70 -5.52 -0.77
CA LEU A 31 -1.93 -6.95 -1.00
C LEU A 31 -0.71 -7.82 -0.70
N GLY A 32 0.50 -7.33 -0.95
CA GLY A 32 1.73 -8.12 -0.82
C GLY A 32 2.04 -8.58 0.61
N GLY A 33 1.58 -7.87 1.63
CA GLY A 33 1.81 -8.29 3.01
C GLY A 33 1.03 -7.54 4.09
N TYR A 34 0.63 -6.29 3.82
CA TYR A 34 -0.07 -5.48 4.81
C TYR A 34 -1.47 -6.03 5.14
N ARG A 35 -2.19 -6.56 4.14
CA ARG A 35 -3.48 -7.24 4.35
C ARG A 35 -3.34 -8.49 5.23
N ALA A 36 -2.23 -9.22 5.10
CA ALA A 36 -1.94 -10.37 5.97
C ALA A 36 -1.61 -9.93 7.39
N ALA A 37 -0.81 -8.86 7.56
CA ALA A 37 -0.49 -8.29 8.86
C ALA A 37 -1.72 -7.75 9.59
N ILE A 38 -2.65 -7.06 8.91
CA ILE A 38 -3.92 -6.64 9.50
C ILE A 38 -4.78 -7.84 9.89
N ARG A 39 -4.86 -8.87 9.03
CA ARG A 39 -5.62 -10.09 9.34
C ARG A 39 -5.06 -10.77 10.60
N ASP A 40 -3.74 -10.84 10.71
CA ASP A 40 -3.04 -11.41 11.86
C ASP A 40 -3.15 -10.54 13.12
N SER A 41 -3.28 -9.21 12.98
CA SER A 41 -3.50 -8.27 14.08
C SER A 41 -4.88 -8.42 14.72
N HIS A 42 -5.87 -8.89 13.95
CA HIS A 42 -7.21 -9.18 14.44
C HIS A 42 -7.31 -10.54 15.15
N LEU A 43 -6.26 -11.37 15.14
CA LEU A 43 -6.23 -12.59 15.94
C LEU A 43 -5.85 -12.28 17.40
N PRO A 44 -6.54 -12.87 18.39
CA PRO A 44 -6.26 -12.67 19.82
C PRO A 44 -4.91 -13.25 20.26
N ALA A 45 -4.29 -14.12 19.46
CA ALA A 45 -2.95 -14.64 19.67
C ALA A 45 -2.11 -14.43 18.40
N PRO A 46 -0.97 -13.71 18.47
CA PRO A 46 -0.14 -13.46 17.29
C PRO A 46 0.43 -14.77 16.73
N PRO A 47 0.36 -14.99 15.41
CA PRO A 47 0.74 -16.26 14.80
C PRO A 47 2.26 -16.53 14.92
N GLU A 48 2.63 -17.80 15.09
CA GLU A 48 4.03 -18.24 15.29
C GLU A 48 5.00 -17.72 14.21
N ARG A 49 4.53 -17.56 12.97
CA ARG A 49 5.33 -17.01 11.86
C ARG A 49 5.76 -15.57 12.11
N TYR A 50 4.88 -14.75 12.68
CA TYR A 50 5.18 -13.35 13.00
C TYR A 50 6.25 -13.27 14.08
N ARG A 51 6.16 -14.10 15.13
CA ARG A 51 7.22 -14.21 16.17
C ARG A 51 8.57 -14.60 15.59
N ARG A 52 8.62 -15.64 14.75
CA ARG A 52 9.88 -16.11 14.14
C ARG A 52 10.48 -15.08 13.17
N ALA A 53 9.65 -14.33 12.45
CA ALA A 53 10.12 -13.25 11.57
C ALA A 53 10.64 -12.05 12.38
N LEU A 54 9.91 -11.67 13.44
CA LEU A 54 10.30 -10.58 14.34
C LEU A 54 11.60 -10.89 15.08
N GLU A 55 11.79 -12.12 15.56
CA GLU A 55 13.04 -12.59 16.17
C GLU A 55 14.23 -12.46 15.20
N LYS A 56 14.03 -12.80 13.91
CA LYS A 56 15.07 -12.61 12.88
C LYS A 56 15.38 -11.15 12.60
N PHE A 57 14.36 -10.28 12.52
CA PHE A 57 14.56 -8.84 12.33
C PHE A 57 15.24 -8.19 13.54
N LEU A 58 14.84 -8.53 14.77
CA LEU A 58 15.47 -8.05 16.00
C LEU A 58 16.91 -8.56 16.14
N ALA A 59 17.18 -9.80 15.74
CA ALA A 59 18.55 -10.35 15.71
C ALA A 59 19.43 -9.67 14.64
N ALA A 60 18.86 -9.30 13.49
CA ALA A 60 19.58 -8.61 12.41
C ALA A 60 19.79 -7.11 12.68
N SER A 61 18.87 -6.44 13.37
CA SER A 61 18.95 -5.02 13.72
C SER A 61 19.90 -4.72 14.88
N LYS A 62 20.46 -5.74 15.54
CA LYS A 62 21.38 -5.60 16.67
C LYS A 62 22.86 -5.57 16.27
N ARG A 63 23.16 -5.27 15.00
CA ARG A 63 24.50 -5.25 14.42
C ARG A 63 24.95 -3.83 14.10
#